data_AF-A0A8H7AHJ7-F1
#
_entry.id   AF-A0A8H7AHJ7-F1
#
_cell.length_a   1.000
_cell.length_b   1.000
_cell.length_c   1.000
_cell.angle_alpha   90.00
_cell.angle_beta   90.00
_cell.angle_gamma   90.00
#
_symmetry.space_group_name_H-M   'P 1'
#
loop_
_entity.id
_entity.type
_entity.pdbx_description
1 polymer ?
#
loop_
_entity_poly.entity_id
_entity_poly.type
_entity_poly.pdbx_seq_one_letter_code
_entity_poly.pdbx_strand_id
1 'polypeptide(L)'
;MATCWRKSRSKVESRTGVDVPCPNTRSPGGFDSCCYNGDLCLGDSICHYTHSLAGGSGYYTQGCSDPTYQDSACFQRCTDQALPDVIYNPTTALWACCSTLSDGAISCLDPTNETFQAASPEALLSSTSISASSAATTVPFSASSSPAVDKVFSSLSTGAKTGIGVGAGIGLVIVLTLLVWAITATKKLRKMRRPNSSAASPYDDSHGGNSGYKAELHAQQKDRAELYDHHDVNKRDSKNAGPGSTTVYTAEAHELNA
;
A
#
# COMPACT_ATOMS: atom_id res chain seq x y z
N MET A 1 -7.78 9.74 23.16
CA MET A 1 -7.10 9.42 21.88
C MET A 1 -8.15 9.38 20.80
N ALA A 2 -7.82 9.74 19.56
CA ALA A 2 -8.73 9.53 18.45
C ALA A 2 -8.82 8.03 18.11
N THR A 3 -9.94 7.64 17.53
CA THR A 3 -10.24 6.26 17.14
C THR A 3 -10.56 6.29 15.65
N CYS A 4 -9.89 5.46 14.86
CA CYS A 4 -10.04 5.40 13.40
C CYS A 4 -10.26 3.94 12.98
N TRP A 5 -10.92 3.76 11.85
CA TRP A 5 -11.25 2.48 11.24
C TRP A 5 -10.96 2.51 9.74
N ARG A 6 -10.66 1.34 9.17
CA ARG A 6 -10.64 1.09 7.73
C ARG A 6 -11.50 -0.14 7.44
N LYS A 7 -11.89 -0.32 6.18
CA LYS A 7 -12.60 -1.53 5.73
C LYS A 7 -11.73 -2.25 4.71
N SER A 8 -11.34 -3.49 5.01
CA SER A 8 -10.45 -4.36 4.22
C SER A 8 -11.11 -5.73 4.08
N ARG A 9 -11.02 -6.36 2.89
CA ARG A 9 -11.70 -7.64 2.60
C ARG A 9 -13.18 -7.62 3.02
N SER A 10 -13.85 -6.50 2.74
CA SER A 10 -15.23 -6.12 3.10
C SER A 10 -15.51 -5.96 4.61
N LYS A 11 -14.53 -6.17 5.48
CA LYS A 11 -14.65 -6.17 6.95
C LYS A 11 -14.11 -4.86 7.55
N VAL A 12 -14.83 -4.28 8.50
CA VAL A 12 -14.36 -3.11 9.25
C VAL A 12 -13.33 -3.52 10.31
N GLU A 13 -12.19 -2.85 10.34
CA GLU A 13 -11.06 -3.11 11.22
C GLU A 13 -10.63 -1.84 11.97
N SER A 14 -10.38 -1.96 13.27
CA SER A 14 -9.93 -0.85 14.11
C SER A 14 -8.45 -0.53 13.89
N ARG A 15 -8.15 0.77 13.85
CA ARG A 15 -6.82 1.35 13.60
C ARG A 15 -6.38 2.29 14.73
N THR A 16 -7.01 2.20 15.91
CA THR A 16 -6.74 3.07 17.08
C THR A 16 -5.24 3.18 17.39
N GLY A 17 -4.70 4.40 17.39
CA GLY A 17 -3.29 4.67 17.70
C GLY A 17 -2.30 4.34 16.58
N VAL A 18 -2.77 3.76 15.47
CA VAL A 18 -1.99 3.53 14.23
C VAL A 18 -2.35 4.59 13.19
N ASP A 19 -3.64 4.86 13.05
CA ASP A 19 -4.18 5.91 12.21
C ASP A 19 -4.61 7.12 13.06
N VAL A 20 -4.60 8.29 12.45
CA VAL A 20 -4.97 9.59 13.04
C VAL A 20 -5.96 10.33 12.14
N PRO A 21 -6.92 11.10 12.70
CA PRO A 21 -7.77 12.00 11.93
C PRO A 21 -6.97 13.02 11.14
N CYS A 22 -7.38 13.27 9.91
CA CYS A 22 -6.88 14.34 9.09
C CYS A 22 -7.47 15.69 9.51
N PRO A 23 -6.70 16.80 9.44
CA PRO A 23 -7.23 18.11 9.73
C PRO A 23 -8.26 18.52 8.65
N ASN A 24 -9.35 19.15 9.09
CA ASN A 24 -10.39 19.71 8.23
C ASN A 24 -11.20 18.72 7.37
N THR A 25 -11.17 17.41 7.66
CA THR A 25 -11.98 16.38 6.96
C THR A 25 -13.31 16.05 7.66
N ARG A 26 -13.74 16.93 8.58
CA ARG A 26 -14.92 16.76 9.44
C ARG A 26 -16.23 16.72 8.63
N SER A 27 -16.90 15.58 8.61
CA SER A 27 -18.20 15.39 7.96
C SER A 27 -19.37 16.00 8.75
N PRO A 28 -20.55 16.21 8.12
CA PRO A 28 -21.77 16.63 8.83
C PRO A 28 -22.23 15.64 9.90
N GLY A 29 -21.91 14.34 9.77
CA GLY A 29 -22.17 13.33 10.79
C GLY A 29 -21.29 13.45 12.04
N GLY A 30 -20.25 14.29 11.99
CA GLY A 30 -19.30 14.45 13.09
C GLY A 30 -18.22 13.37 13.13
N PHE A 31 -17.77 12.93 11.97
CA PHE A 31 -16.66 11.99 11.81
C PHE A 31 -15.58 12.59 10.91
N ASP A 32 -14.33 12.23 11.13
CA ASP A 32 -13.19 12.74 10.38
C ASP A 32 -12.54 11.60 9.59
N SER A 33 -12.14 11.85 8.35
CA SER A 33 -11.35 10.90 7.56
C SER A 33 -9.93 10.75 8.15
N CYS A 34 -9.32 9.56 8.05
CA CYS A 34 -8.05 9.23 8.74
C CYS A 34 -6.96 8.68 7.80
N CYS A 35 -5.70 9.08 8.04
CA CYS A 35 -4.50 8.48 7.46
C CYS A 35 -3.66 7.76 8.54
N TYR A 36 -2.62 7.02 8.13
CA TYR A 36 -1.62 6.47 9.05
C TYR A 36 -0.82 7.59 9.72
N ASN A 37 -0.40 7.39 10.98
CA ASN A 37 0.33 8.40 11.73
C ASN A 37 1.71 8.72 11.11
N GLY A 38 1.83 9.92 10.52
CA GLY A 38 3.03 10.43 9.85
C GLY A 38 2.89 10.58 8.33
N ASP A 39 1.88 9.94 7.71
CA ASP A 39 1.58 10.09 6.29
C ASP A 39 0.85 11.42 5.98
N LEU A 40 0.83 11.80 4.70
CA LEU A 40 0.15 13.02 4.25
C LEU A 40 -1.33 12.78 3.98
N CYS A 41 -2.18 13.53 4.69
CA CYS A 41 -3.59 13.70 4.35
C CYS A 41 -3.74 14.58 3.09
N LEU A 42 -4.42 14.05 2.08
CA LEU A 42 -4.75 14.77 0.84
C LEU A 42 -6.28 14.99 0.75
N GLY A 43 -6.71 15.66 -0.33
CA GLY A 43 -8.13 15.74 -0.70
C GLY A 43 -8.72 14.39 -1.11
N ASP A 44 -10.02 14.42 -1.44
CA ASP A 44 -10.77 13.34 -2.08
C ASP A 44 -10.65 11.95 -1.40
N SER A 45 -10.50 11.95 -0.07
CA SER A 45 -10.29 10.76 0.75
C SER A 45 -9.07 9.90 0.35
N ILE A 46 -8.01 10.53 -0.15
CA ILE A 46 -6.72 9.89 -0.44
C ILE A 46 -5.67 10.29 0.60
N CYS A 47 -4.78 9.37 0.97
CA CYS A 47 -3.53 9.60 1.69
C CYS A 47 -2.35 9.38 0.75
N HIS A 48 -1.21 10.03 1.03
CA HIS A 48 0.07 9.72 0.42
C HIS A 48 1.08 9.27 1.47
N TYR A 49 1.67 8.10 1.24
CA TYR A 49 2.66 7.50 2.14
C TYR A 49 3.93 8.37 2.21
N THR A 50 4.44 8.64 3.42
CA THR A 50 5.83 9.14 3.59
C THR A 50 6.87 8.00 3.54
N HIS A 51 6.44 6.78 3.20
CA HIS A 51 7.25 5.57 3.19
C HIS A 51 6.88 4.65 2.02
N SER A 52 7.85 4.22 1.21
CA SER A 52 7.57 3.39 0.03
C SER A 52 7.25 1.94 0.41
N LEU A 53 6.04 1.48 0.14
CA LEU A 53 5.68 0.06 0.15
C LEU A 53 6.08 -0.60 -1.17
N ALA A 54 6.67 -1.80 -1.11
CA ALA A 54 7.04 -2.55 -2.32
C ALA A 54 5.78 -3.01 -3.08
N GLY A 55 5.67 -2.64 -4.36
CA GLY A 55 4.50 -2.93 -5.21
C GLY A 55 3.35 -1.90 -5.09
N GLY A 56 3.40 -1.03 -4.07
CA GLY A 56 2.43 0.05 -3.86
C GLY A 56 2.71 1.27 -4.73
N SER A 57 1.71 2.15 -4.88
CA SER A 57 1.76 3.35 -5.73
C SER A 57 2.34 4.59 -5.03
N GLY A 58 2.45 4.56 -3.70
CA GLY A 58 2.64 5.75 -2.87
C GLY A 58 1.33 6.38 -2.35
N TYR A 59 0.16 5.92 -2.80
CA TYR A 59 -1.15 6.49 -2.46
C TYR A 59 -2.13 5.42 -2.00
N TYR A 60 -3.02 5.77 -1.06
CA TYR A 60 -4.02 4.83 -0.52
C TYR A 60 -5.27 5.56 -0.01
N THR A 61 -6.34 4.80 0.24
CA THR A 61 -7.64 5.36 0.66
C THR A 61 -7.69 5.68 2.16
N GLN A 62 -8.30 6.82 2.49
CA GLN A 62 -8.52 7.26 3.87
C GLN A 62 -9.51 6.33 4.60
N GLY A 63 -9.18 6.00 5.85
CA GLY A 63 -10.15 5.49 6.81
C GLY A 63 -11.05 6.61 7.34
N CYS A 64 -11.77 6.34 8.42
CA CYS A 64 -12.60 7.35 9.10
C CYS A 64 -12.72 7.08 10.61
N SER A 65 -13.21 8.07 11.36
CA SER A 65 -13.46 7.97 12.79
C SER A 65 -14.86 7.41 13.16
N ASP A 66 -15.58 6.80 12.21
CA ASP A 66 -16.88 6.14 12.46
C ASP A 66 -16.70 4.63 12.71
N PRO A 67 -17.12 4.09 13.88
CA PRO A 67 -17.03 2.67 14.18
C PRO A 67 -17.92 1.77 13.31
N THR A 68 -18.95 2.32 12.65
CA THR A 68 -19.88 1.59 11.78
C THR A 68 -19.46 1.58 10.31
N TYR A 69 -18.52 2.46 9.95
CA TYR A 69 -18.05 2.68 8.58
C TYR A 69 -19.20 2.93 7.59
N GLN A 70 -20.17 3.76 7.97
CA GLN A 70 -21.32 4.18 7.17
C GLN A 70 -21.32 5.68 6.84
N ASP A 71 -20.62 6.51 7.61
CA ASP A 71 -20.58 7.95 7.38
C ASP A 71 -19.89 8.35 6.05
N SER A 72 -20.28 9.51 5.53
CA SER A 72 -19.69 10.15 4.34
C SER A 72 -18.17 10.38 4.40
N ALA A 73 -17.55 10.50 5.58
CA ALA A 73 -16.09 10.58 5.73
C ALA A 73 -15.38 9.23 5.49
N CYS A 74 -16.11 8.11 5.47
CA CYS A 74 -15.56 6.77 5.27
C CYS A 74 -15.51 6.41 3.79
N PHE A 75 -14.30 6.15 3.28
CA PHE A 75 -14.15 5.80 1.87
C PHE A 75 -14.69 4.38 1.61
N GLN A 76 -15.83 4.30 0.91
CA GLN A 76 -16.57 3.06 0.66
C GLN A 76 -16.03 2.24 -0.53
N ARG A 77 -14.97 2.69 -1.19
CA ARG A 77 -14.34 2.02 -2.34
C ARG A 77 -13.00 1.38 -1.99
N CYS A 78 -12.57 0.41 -2.80
CA CYS A 78 -11.42 -0.45 -2.56
C CYS A 78 -11.54 -1.33 -1.30
N THR A 79 -12.70 -1.35 -0.63
CA THR A 79 -12.86 -1.97 0.69
C THR A 79 -12.79 -3.49 0.69
N ASP A 80 -12.86 -4.10 -0.49
CA ASP A 80 -12.82 -5.55 -0.70
C ASP A 80 -11.40 -6.07 -0.95
N GLN A 81 -10.44 -5.17 -1.17
CA GLN A 81 -9.01 -5.52 -1.26
C GLN A 81 -8.41 -5.80 0.12
N ALA A 82 -7.25 -6.48 0.14
CA ALA A 82 -6.51 -6.71 1.38
C ALA A 82 -5.79 -5.45 1.90
N LEU A 83 -5.51 -4.50 1.02
CA LEU A 83 -4.79 -3.26 1.30
C LEU A 83 -5.48 -2.07 0.58
N PRO A 84 -5.37 -0.85 1.12
CA PRO A 84 -6.13 0.32 0.67
C PRO A 84 -5.47 1.10 -0.49
N ASP A 85 -4.35 0.64 -1.03
CA ASP A 85 -3.58 1.39 -2.04
C ASP A 85 -4.35 1.60 -3.35
N VAL A 86 -4.13 2.76 -3.97
CA VAL A 86 -4.76 3.19 -5.22
C VAL A 86 -3.74 3.75 -6.19
N ILE A 87 -3.91 3.46 -7.48
CA ILE A 87 -3.05 3.95 -8.56
C ILE A 87 -3.84 4.94 -9.43
N TYR A 88 -3.21 6.05 -9.81
CA TYR A 88 -3.79 7.01 -10.75
C TYR A 88 -3.42 6.64 -12.19
N ASN A 89 -4.42 6.58 -13.07
CA ASN A 89 -4.23 6.39 -14.50
C ASN A 89 -4.35 7.76 -15.22
N PRO A 90 -3.24 8.33 -15.73
CA PRO A 90 -3.26 9.64 -16.37
C PRO A 90 -3.99 9.65 -17.73
N THR A 91 -4.14 8.49 -18.38
CA THR A 91 -4.82 8.37 -19.68
C THR A 91 -6.34 8.41 -19.53
N THR A 92 -6.88 7.89 -18.43
CA THR A 92 -8.33 7.93 -18.14
C THR A 92 -8.73 9.03 -17.14
N ALA A 93 -7.73 9.68 -16.50
CA ALA A 93 -7.91 10.62 -15.40
C ALA A 93 -8.72 10.05 -14.20
N LEU A 94 -8.58 8.74 -13.96
CA LEU A 94 -9.25 8.02 -12.87
C LEU A 94 -8.24 7.38 -11.92
N TRP A 95 -8.62 7.28 -10.66
CA TRP A 95 -7.97 6.42 -9.69
C TRP A 95 -8.59 5.01 -9.76
N ALA A 96 -7.77 3.99 -9.51
CA ALA A 96 -8.18 2.59 -9.46
C ALA A 96 -7.58 1.92 -8.22
N CYS A 97 -8.29 0.94 -7.66
CA CYS A 97 -7.78 0.15 -6.54
C CYS A 97 -6.65 -0.78 -7.00
N CYS A 98 -5.54 -0.86 -6.27
CA CYS A 98 -4.51 -1.85 -6.56
C CYS A 98 -5.00 -3.26 -6.23
N SER A 99 -4.53 -4.28 -6.95
CA SER A 99 -4.91 -5.68 -6.70
C SER A 99 -4.05 -6.33 -5.62
N THR A 100 -4.58 -7.37 -4.99
CA THR A 100 -3.82 -8.23 -4.07
C THR A 100 -3.39 -9.50 -4.82
N LEU A 101 -2.09 -9.81 -4.79
CA LEU A 101 -1.50 -11.02 -5.36
C LEU A 101 -1.82 -12.26 -4.50
N SER A 102 -1.61 -13.46 -5.06
CA SER A 102 -1.97 -14.74 -4.42
C SER A 102 -1.15 -15.10 -3.18
N ASP A 103 0.00 -14.45 -2.97
CA ASP A 103 0.83 -14.51 -1.77
C ASP A 103 0.42 -13.46 -0.71
N GLY A 104 -0.50 -12.56 -1.04
CA GLY A 104 -0.92 -11.44 -0.20
C GLY A 104 -0.10 -10.16 -0.37
N ALA A 105 0.88 -10.12 -1.28
CA ALA A 105 1.55 -8.89 -1.70
C ALA A 105 0.61 -8.01 -2.55
N ILE A 106 1.01 -6.77 -2.83
CA ILE A 106 0.20 -5.81 -3.59
C ILE A 106 0.76 -5.59 -5.01
N SER A 107 -0.13 -5.45 -5.99
CA SER A 107 0.21 -5.02 -7.35
C SER A 107 -0.62 -3.81 -7.75
N CYS A 108 0.03 -2.66 -7.83
CA CYS A 108 -0.51 -1.48 -8.52
C CYS A 108 -0.22 -1.48 -10.05
N LEU A 109 0.41 -2.53 -10.58
CA LEU A 109 0.63 -2.71 -12.03
C LEU A 109 -0.64 -3.25 -12.72
N ASP A 110 -1.35 -4.14 -12.03
CA ASP A 110 -2.60 -4.76 -12.48
C ASP A 110 -3.75 -4.30 -11.56
N PRO A 111 -4.22 -3.05 -11.67
CA PRO A 111 -5.31 -2.55 -10.83
C PRO A 111 -6.64 -3.26 -11.12
N THR A 112 -7.58 -3.15 -10.18
CA THR A 112 -8.93 -3.69 -10.35
C THR A 112 -9.78 -2.79 -11.24
N ASN A 113 -10.92 -3.32 -11.70
CA ASN A 113 -11.93 -2.56 -12.44
C ASN A 113 -12.69 -1.55 -11.55
N GLU A 114 -12.46 -1.53 -10.23
CA GLU A 114 -13.07 -0.51 -9.36
C GLU A 114 -12.29 0.80 -9.50
N THR A 115 -12.96 1.80 -10.07
CA THR A 115 -12.40 3.12 -10.36
C THR A 115 -13.23 4.25 -9.75
N PHE A 116 -12.59 5.40 -9.53
CA PHE A 116 -13.24 6.61 -9.01
C PHE A 116 -12.57 7.89 -9.51
N GLN A 117 -13.34 8.99 -9.45
CA GLN A 117 -12.85 10.33 -9.72
C GLN A 117 -12.34 10.97 -8.43
N ALA A 118 -11.16 11.57 -8.53
CA ALA A 118 -10.51 12.43 -7.56
C ALA A 118 -9.45 13.25 -8.33
N ALA A 119 -8.94 14.33 -7.75
CA ALA A 119 -7.92 15.15 -8.38
C ALA A 119 -6.64 14.35 -8.68
N SER A 120 -5.83 14.83 -9.64
CA SER A 120 -4.56 14.18 -10.00
C SER A 120 -3.57 14.22 -8.82
N PRO A 121 -2.58 13.31 -8.76
CA PRO A 121 -1.55 13.30 -7.71
C PRO A 121 -0.89 14.68 -7.48
N GLU A 122 -0.57 15.38 -8.56
CA GLU A 122 0.06 16.71 -8.56
C GLU A 122 -0.88 17.79 -7.98
N ALA A 123 -2.17 17.74 -8.33
CA ALA A 123 -3.17 18.68 -7.83
C ALA A 123 -3.48 18.44 -6.33
N LEU A 124 -3.58 17.18 -5.91
CA LEU A 124 -3.75 16.80 -4.50
C LEU A 124 -2.59 17.32 -3.65
N LEU A 125 -1.34 17.01 -4.03
CA LEU A 125 -0.14 17.49 -3.32
C LEU A 125 -0.04 19.02 -3.29
N SER A 126 -0.42 19.69 -4.39
CA SER A 126 -0.47 21.15 -4.45
C SER A 126 -1.47 21.73 -3.44
N SER A 127 -2.68 21.16 -3.33
CA SER A 127 -3.71 21.62 -2.40
C SER A 127 -3.28 21.54 -0.91
N THR A 128 -2.54 20.50 -0.55
CA THR A 128 -1.97 20.32 0.81
C THR A 128 -0.94 21.41 1.13
N SER A 129 -0.11 21.82 0.15
CA SER A 129 0.89 22.89 0.35
C SER A 129 0.29 24.27 0.66
N ILE A 130 -0.86 24.58 0.03
CA ILE A 130 -1.61 25.83 0.27
C ILE A 130 -2.27 25.79 1.65
N SER A 131 -2.80 24.64 2.05
CA SER A 131 -3.41 24.45 3.38
C SER A 131 -2.38 24.64 4.51
N ALA A 132 -1.16 24.13 4.34
CA ALA A 132 -0.05 24.38 5.28
C ALA A 132 0.38 25.86 5.35
N SER A 133 0.25 26.59 4.23
CA SER A 133 0.60 28.02 4.15
C SER A 133 -0.49 28.95 4.72
N SER A 134 -1.74 28.45 4.84
CA SER A 134 -2.91 29.26 5.23
C SER A 134 -3.06 29.48 6.74
N ALA A 135 -2.15 28.96 7.57
CA ALA A 135 -2.13 29.15 9.02
C ALA A 135 -1.67 30.56 9.48
N ALA A 136 -1.43 31.49 8.55
CA ALA A 136 -1.10 32.88 8.82
C ALA A 136 -2.36 33.68 9.19
N THR A 137 -2.76 33.64 10.47
CA THR A 137 -3.94 34.34 10.99
C THR A 137 -3.81 35.86 10.82
N THR A 138 -4.49 36.41 9.81
CA THR A 138 -4.56 37.86 9.56
C THR A 138 -5.58 38.50 10.49
N VAL A 139 -5.13 38.97 11.65
CA VAL A 139 -5.95 39.76 12.55
C VAL A 139 -6.31 41.11 11.91
N PRO A 140 -7.60 41.50 11.84
CA PRO A 140 -8.01 42.79 11.29
C PRO A 140 -7.75 43.91 12.30
N PHE A 141 -6.53 44.44 12.33
CA PHE A 141 -6.20 45.60 13.16
C PHE A 141 -6.58 46.90 12.46
N SER A 142 -7.23 47.81 13.19
CA SER A 142 -7.76 49.07 12.63
C SER A 142 -6.64 50.06 12.28
N ALA A 143 -6.88 50.88 11.26
CA ALA A 143 -5.87 51.76 10.69
C ALA A 143 -5.39 52.87 11.65
N SER A 144 -4.08 53.07 11.71
CA SER A 144 -3.42 54.31 12.16
C SER A 144 -2.12 54.52 11.38
N SER A 145 -1.58 55.74 11.40
CA SER A 145 -0.64 56.26 10.39
C SER A 145 0.83 55.82 10.52
N SER A 146 1.45 55.51 9.37
CA SER A 146 2.82 55.85 8.84
C SER A 146 4.00 56.21 9.78
N PRO A 147 5.28 56.04 9.35
CA PRO A 147 5.77 55.74 7.98
C PRO A 147 6.76 54.55 7.90
N ALA A 148 7.46 54.40 6.76
CA ALA A 148 8.19 53.21 6.33
C ALA A 148 9.65 53.06 6.85
N VAL A 149 10.15 51.81 6.85
CA VAL A 149 11.57 51.41 6.84
C VAL A 149 11.73 50.19 5.91
N ASP A 150 12.90 50.04 5.27
CA ASP A 150 13.18 49.07 4.21
C ASP A 150 13.50 47.62 4.66
N LYS A 151 13.26 46.70 3.71
CA LYS A 151 13.83 45.36 3.47
C LYS A 151 14.84 44.76 4.48
N VAL A 152 14.55 43.53 4.93
CA VAL A 152 15.57 42.48 5.18
C VAL A 152 15.07 41.15 4.63
N PHE A 153 15.90 40.44 3.86
CA PHE A 153 15.69 39.05 3.45
C PHE A 153 16.31 38.08 4.46
N SER A 154 15.83 36.82 4.45
CA SER A 154 16.45 35.61 5.04
C SER A 154 16.01 35.21 6.46
N SER A 155 15.20 34.15 6.53
CA SER A 155 15.23 33.17 7.63
C SER A 155 14.57 31.86 7.18
N LEU A 156 15.33 30.98 6.52
CA LEU A 156 14.90 29.59 6.29
C LEU A 156 15.03 28.81 7.61
N SER A 157 13.92 28.27 8.11
CA SER A 157 13.89 27.62 9.43
C SER A 157 14.81 26.40 9.49
N THR A 158 15.90 26.52 10.25
CA THR A 158 16.91 25.46 10.43
C THR A 158 16.44 24.48 11.52
N GLY A 159 15.29 23.83 11.28
CA GLY A 159 14.50 23.13 12.31
C GLY A 159 14.46 21.60 12.25
N ALA A 160 15.25 20.94 11.39
CA ALA A 160 15.11 19.50 11.11
C ALA A 160 16.45 18.74 11.13
N LYS A 161 17.32 18.98 12.13
CA LYS A 161 18.67 18.37 12.16
C LYS A 161 19.18 17.97 13.56
N THR A 162 18.33 17.34 14.38
CA THR A 162 18.73 16.75 15.67
C THR A 162 17.85 15.54 15.97
N GLY A 163 18.42 14.32 15.99
CA GLY A 163 17.57 13.11 16.14
C GLY A 163 18.21 11.71 16.00
N ILE A 164 19.52 11.58 15.75
CA ILE A 164 20.19 10.26 15.78
C ILE A 164 21.36 10.30 16.77
N GLY A 165 21.16 9.68 17.93
CA GLY A 165 22.17 9.49 18.97
C GLY A 165 21.79 8.35 19.90
N VAL A 166 22.76 7.55 20.34
CA VAL A 166 22.59 6.42 21.28
C VAL A 166 21.71 5.27 20.76
N GLY A 167 21.98 4.75 19.56
CA GLY A 167 21.36 3.51 19.04
C GLY A 167 22.30 2.29 18.93
N ALA A 168 23.61 2.51 18.73
CA ALA A 168 24.51 1.45 18.23
C ALA A 168 24.90 0.36 19.25
N GLY A 169 24.89 0.65 20.55
CA GLY A 169 25.38 -0.29 21.57
C GLY A 169 24.44 -1.46 21.87
N ILE A 170 23.13 -1.22 21.92
CA ILE A 170 22.14 -2.21 22.40
C ILE A 170 21.80 -3.22 21.30
N GLY A 171 21.74 -2.77 20.03
CA GLY A 171 21.34 -3.62 18.89
C GLY A 171 22.23 -4.86 18.73
N LEU A 172 23.55 -4.74 18.89
CA LEU A 172 24.48 -5.85 18.74
C LEU A 172 24.29 -6.93 19.82
N VAL A 173 23.95 -6.54 21.06
CA VAL A 173 23.65 -7.49 22.15
C VAL A 173 22.36 -8.25 21.87
N ILE A 174 21.31 -7.56 21.40
CA ILE A 174 20.03 -8.19 21.05
C ILE A 174 20.21 -9.17 19.88
N VAL A 175 20.91 -8.78 18.81
CA VAL A 175 21.17 -9.65 17.65
C VAL A 175 21.95 -10.92 18.04
N LEU A 176 22.98 -10.80 18.89
CA LEU A 176 23.73 -11.97 19.36
C LEU A 176 22.89 -12.91 20.23
N THR A 177 22.07 -12.39 21.15
CA THR A 177 21.21 -13.24 21.99
C THR A 177 20.14 -13.99 21.17
N LEU A 178 19.52 -13.33 20.18
CA LEU A 178 18.57 -13.97 19.27
C LEU A 178 19.21 -15.06 18.40
N LEU A 179 20.44 -14.84 17.90
CA LEU A 179 21.18 -15.85 17.13
C LEU A 179 21.48 -17.11 17.96
N VAL A 180 21.97 -16.96 19.20
CA VAL A 180 22.24 -18.09 20.10
C VAL A 180 20.95 -18.84 20.46
N TRP A 181 19.85 -18.12 20.67
CA TRP A 181 18.54 -18.74 20.93
C TRP A 181 18.02 -19.54 19.73
N ALA A 182 18.10 -18.99 18.51
CA ALA A 182 17.67 -19.69 17.29
C ALA A 182 18.48 -20.98 17.04
N ILE A 183 19.81 -20.93 17.24
CA ILE A 183 20.71 -22.09 17.05
C ILE A 183 20.46 -23.18 18.11
N THR A 184 20.06 -22.82 19.32
CA THR A 184 19.74 -23.81 20.38
C THR A 184 18.33 -24.37 20.24
N ALA A 185 17.33 -23.56 19.89
CA ALA A 185 15.97 -24.01 19.61
C ALA A 185 15.90 -25.01 18.44
N THR A 186 16.56 -24.70 17.31
CA THR A 186 16.61 -25.59 16.13
C THR A 186 17.31 -26.92 16.43
N LYS A 187 18.33 -26.94 17.29
CA LYS A 187 18.96 -28.19 17.76
C LYS A 187 18.05 -29.01 18.67
N LYS A 188 17.23 -28.38 19.54
CA LYS A 188 16.29 -29.07 20.45
C LYS A 188 15.23 -29.85 19.67
N LEU A 189 14.66 -29.26 18.62
CA LEU A 189 13.64 -29.90 17.76
C LEU A 189 14.16 -31.15 17.05
N ARG A 190 15.44 -31.17 16.64
CA ARG A 190 16.04 -32.34 15.96
C ARG A 190 16.20 -33.57 16.87
N LYS A 191 16.24 -33.40 18.20
CA LYS A 191 16.40 -34.53 19.14
C LYS A 191 15.10 -35.32 19.38
N MET A 192 13.93 -34.80 18.97
CA MET A 192 12.64 -35.49 19.13
C MET A 192 12.28 -36.41 17.95
N ARG A 193 13.01 -36.36 16.82
CA ARG A 193 12.88 -37.33 15.72
C ARG A 193 13.82 -38.52 15.91
N ARG A 194 13.49 -39.42 16.85
CA ARG A 194 13.92 -40.82 16.79
C ARG A 194 12.74 -41.68 16.30
N PRO A 195 12.91 -42.55 15.29
CA PRO A 195 11.84 -43.41 14.81
C PRO A 195 11.57 -44.52 15.82
N ASN A 196 10.30 -44.77 16.12
CA ASN A 196 9.86 -45.88 16.96
C ASN A 196 9.15 -46.91 16.09
N SER A 197 9.92 -47.86 15.56
CA SER A 197 9.40 -49.02 14.81
C SER A 197 9.17 -50.21 15.75
N SER A 198 8.32 -51.15 15.30
CA SER A 198 8.18 -52.52 15.83
C SER A 198 7.35 -52.73 17.12
N ALA A 199 6.03 -52.83 16.94
CA ALA A 199 5.11 -53.80 17.58
C ALA A 199 3.70 -53.58 16.96
N ALA A 200 2.79 -54.54 16.75
CA ALA A 200 2.75 -55.99 16.58
C ALA A 200 1.24 -56.31 16.40
N SER A 201 0.88 -57.36 15.65
CA SER A 201 -0.51 -57.81 15.35
C SER A 201 -1.23 -58.44 16.58
N PRO A 202 -2.50 -58.94 16.53
CA PRO A 202 -3.41 -59.21 15.38
C PRO A 202 -4.92 -58.83 15.57
N TYR A 203 -5.76 -59.29 14.64
CA TYR A 203 -7.24 -59.47 14.69
C TYR A 203 -8.11 -58.20 14.61
N ASP A 204 -9.35 -58.20 14.09
CA ASP A 204 -9.96 -58.63 12.79
C ASP A 204 -11.40 -57.98 12.77
N ASP A 205 -12.34 -58.08 11.82
CA ASP A 205 -12.61 -58.97 10.66
C ASP A 205 -13.35 -58.19 9.53
N SER A 206 -13.71 -58.91 8.47
CA SER A 206 -14.43 -58.61 7.22
C SER A 206 -15.66 -57.69 7.25
N HIS A 207 -15.63 -56.64 6.40
CA HIS A 207 -16.67 -56.19 5.44
C HIS A 207 -16.06 -55.05 4.61
N GLY A 208 -16.36 -54.79 3.32
CA GLY A 208 -17.26 -55.49 2.40
C GLY A 208 -17.53 -54.62 1.15
N GLY A 209 -16.66 -54.71 0.13
CA GLY A 209 -16.88 -54.14 -1.22
C GLY A 209 -16.62 -52.62 -1.40
N ASN A 210 -15.66 -52.28 -2.26
CA ASN A 210 -15.87 -51.51 -3.52
C ASN A 210 -14.52 -51.13 -4.16
N SER A 211 -14.07 -51.92 -5.12
CA SER A 211 -12.83 -51.70 -5.87
C SER A 211 -13.08 -50.87 -7.14
N GLY A 212 -12.96 -49.54 -7.07
CA GLY A 212 -13.28 -48.67 -8.22
C GLY A 212 -12.46 -47.39 -8.45
N TYR A 213 -11.73 -46.85 -7.46
CA TYR A 213 -11.37 -45.41 -7.47
C TYR A 213 -9.87 -45.06 -7.40
N LYS A 214 -8.96 -45.99 -7.77
CA LYS A 214 -7.50 -45.77 -7.58
C LYS A 214 -6.64 -45.96 -8.85
N ALA A 215 -7.25 -45.95 -10.03
CA ALA A 215 -6.52 -46.05 -11.31
C ALA A 215 -6.26 -44.68 -11.97
N GLU A 216 -7.27 -43.79 -12.02
CA GLU A 216 -7.22 -42.58 -12.86
C GLU A 216 -6.24 -41.50 -12.38
N LEU A 217 -6.01 -41.36 -11.07
CA LEU A 217 -5.15 -40.29 -10.52
C LEU A 217 -3.68 -40.38 -10.99
N HIS A 218 -3.22 -41.58 -11.36
CA HIS A 218 -1.86 -41.79 -11.87
C HIS A 218 -1.72 -41.59 -13.39
N ALA A 219 -2.82 -41.59 -14.16
CA ALA A 219 -2.79 -41.26 -15.57
C ALA A 219 -2.66 -39.73 -15.75
N GLN A 220 -3.57 -38.96 -15.13
CA GLN A 220 -3.66 -37.51 -15.32
C GLN A 220 -2.44 -36.73 -14.79
N GLN A 221 -1.65 -37.34 -13.90
CA GLN A 221 -0.40 -36.74 -13.41
C GLN A 221 0.77 -36.85 -14.41
N LYS A 222 0.71 -37.77 -15.38
CA LYS A 222 1.77 -37.93 -16.40
C LYS A 222 1.68 -36.84 -17.47
N ASP A 223 0.51 -36.63 -18.05
CA ASP A 223 0.29 -35.69 -19.15
C ASP A 223 0.60 -34.23 -18.74
N ARG A 224 0.44 -33.90 -17.44
CA ARG A 224 0.78 -32.59 -16.89
C ARG A 224 2.30 -32.31 -16.84
N ALA A 225 3.16 -33.32 -16.96
CA ALA A 225 4.60 -33.14 -16.96
C ALA A 225 5.13 -32.64 -18.32
N GLU A 226 4.58 -33.16 -19.43
CA GLU A 226 5.06 -32.83 -20.79
C GLU A 226 4.62 -31.43 -21.25
N LEU A 227 3.56 -30.87 -20.67
CA LEU A 227 3.08 -29.50 -20.98
C LEU A 227 4.06 -28.38 -20.54
N TYR A 228 5.02 -28.67 -19.65
CA TYR A 228 5.91 -27.64 -19.08
C TYR A 228 7.23 -27.43 -19.84
N ASP A 229 7.62 -28.36 -20.71
CA ASP A 229 8.94 -28.35 -21.38
C ASP A 229 8.94 -27.54 -22.71
N HIS A 230 7.76 -27.20 -23.24
CA HIS A 230 7.62 -26.67 -24.60
C HIS A 230 7.64 -25.13 -24.72
N HIS A 231 7.88 -24.40 -23.62
CA HIS A 231 7.65 -22.95 -23.55
C HIS A 231 8.92 -22.05 -23.63
N ASP A 232 10.13 -22.62 -23.59
CA ASP A 232 11.41 -21.85 -23.49
C ASP A 232 12.14 -21.64 -24.84
N VAL A 233 11.43 -21.80 -25.97
CA VAL A 233 11.99 -21.59 -27.32
C VAL A 233 12.02 -20.10 -27.70
N ASN A 234 11.03 -19.32 -27.27
CA ASN A 234 10.71 -18.02 -27.88
C ASN A 234 11.42 -16.81 -27.24
N LYS A 235 12.69 -16.97 -26.81
CA LYS A 235 13.43 -15.95 -26.01
C LYS A 235 14.82 -15.61 -26.53
N ARG A 236 15.06 -15.66 -27.85
CA ARG A 236 16.37 -15.33 -28.46
C ARG A 236 16.37 -14.17 -29.47
N ASP A 237 15.24 -13.85 -30.10
CA ASP A 237 15.20 -12.93 -31.24
C ASP A 237 14.84 -11.46 -30.91
N SER A 238 15.06 -11.03 -29.66
CA SER A 238 14.97 -9.61 -29.24
C SER A 238 16.32 -8.99 -28.90
N LYS A 239 17.35 -9.32 -29.70
CA LYS A 239 18.63 -8.63 -29.74
C LYS A 239 18.97 -8.20 -31.17
N ASN A 240 18.24 -7.20 -31.69
CA ASN A 240 18.71 -6.21 -32.67
C ASN A 240 17.59 -5.23 -33.04
N ALA A 241 17.41 -4.18 -32.23
CA ALA A 241 16.71 -2.96 -32.61
C ALA A 241 17.62 -1.78 -32.24
N GLY A 242 18.17 -1.09 -33.23
CA GLY A 242 19.12 0.01 -33.04
C GLY A 242 18.42 1.35 -32.72
N PRO A 243 19.16 2.34 -32.21
CA PRO A 243 18.60 3.67 -31.95
C PRO A 243 18.41 4.45 -33.26
N GLY A 244 17.17 4.81 -33.61
CA GLY A 244 16.93 5.63 -34.79
C GLY A 244 15.47 5.95 -35.11
N SER A 245 14.97 7.08 -34.62
CA SER A 245 14.45 8.19 -35.46
C SER A 245 13.85 9.28 -34.59
N THR A 246 14.42 10.48 -34.62
CA THR A 246 13.85 11.65 -33.93
C THR A 246 12.89 12.37 -34.88
N THR A 247 11.62 11.97 -34.88
CA THR A 247 10.60 12.63 -35.72
C THR A 247 10.09 13.89 -35.04
N VAL A 248 10.67 15.03 -35.40
CA VAL A 248 10.19 16.36 -34.98
C VAL A 248 8.90 16.69 -35.73
N TYR A 249 7.77 16.75 -35.03
CA TYR A 249 6.54 17.32 -35.56
C TYR A 249 6.52 18.83 -35.30
N THR A 250 6.65 19.61 -36.37
CA THR A 250 6.42 21.06 -36.34
C THR A 250 4.93 21.39 -36.43
N ALA A 251 4.56 22.55 -35.90
CA ALA A 251 3.18 22.97 -35.69
C ALA A 251 2.37 23.17 -36.98
N GLU A 252 1.05 23.14 -36.82
CA GLU A 252 0.16 24.01 -37.57
C GLU A 252 -0.91 24.57 -36.61
N ALA A 253 -1.11 25.90 -36.63
CA ALA A 253 -2.06 26.60 -35.77
C ALA A 253 -3.12 27.24 -36.66
N HIS A 254 -4.38 26.86 -36.48
CA HIS A 254 -5.47 27.34 -37.30
C HIS A 254 -6.28 28.40 -36.55
N GLU A 255 -6.01 29.68 -36.86
CA GLU A 255 -6.98 30.74 -36.58
C GLU A 255 -8.24 30.53 -37.43
N LEU A 256 -9.41 30.84 -36.86
CA LEU A 256 -10.65 31.08 -37.60
C LEU A 256 -11.49 32.12 -36.86
N ASN A 257 -11.54 33.33 -37.40
CA ASN A 257 -12.49 34.37 -36.98
C ASN A 257 -13.88 34.08 -37.55
N ALA A 258 -14.92 34.22 -36.71
CA ALA A 258 -16.30 34.47 -37.10
C ALA A 258 -17.05 35.14 -35.93
#